data_AF-A0A356L6A7-F1
#
_entry.id   AF-A0A356L6A7-F1
#
_cell.length_a   1.000
_cell.length_b   1.000
_cell.length_c   1.000
_cell.angle_alpha   90.00
_cell.angle_beta   90.00
_cell.angle_gamma   90.00
#
_symmetry.space_group_name_H-M   'P 1'
#
loop_
_entity.id
_entity.type
_entity.pdbx_description
1 polymer ?
#
loop_
_entity_poly.entity_id
_entity_poly.type
_entity_poly.pdbx_seq_one_letter_code
_entity_poly.pdbx_strand_id
1 'polypeptide(L)'
;MNKLVKRYIVLSIVILIPLLGAYLIGSYGYHSDKFGQGAWKDEFTNDYLGFADVGTIDEQIDEYIKFGINTQYHLYDSEPVFSTQVRNALQEDLFKIKIYRSIYKTIVDEETVDRVQYLYFLYDVQYLKLRAEFGGGDALQREIADADVPQLSINIYEVDENDVVGTKDFVSQTNSTVLFDDGADVDYVTGENQDPDSDVTITADLNYVWTGFDPAIDNEWSSKTKIEVVAEIDGVTDVDSENIHTTVYETVLNDYECEPANVDTANFLESYQQTPENMGYAKWAISHYLWWICLITVVALSFITGSFYLVWLSEETKLQTKPLKKAKK
;
A
#
# COMPACT_ATOMS: atom_id res chain seq x y z
N MET A 1 42.27 24.12 -39.91
CA MET A 1 41.98 23.06 -38.91
C MET A 1 42.62 21.75 -39.37
N ASN A 2 43.36 21.06 -38.50
CA ASN A 2 44.00 19.78 -38.85
C ASN A 2 42.93 18.73 -39.25
N LYS A 3 43.19 17.92 -40.29
CA LYS A 3 42.25 16.88 -40.77
C LYS A 3 41.83 15.92 -39.66
N LEU A 4 42.76 15.57 -38.78
CA LEU A 4 42.48 14.73 -37.60
C LEU A 4 41.46 15.41 -36.68
N VAL A 5 41.64 16.70 -36.38
CA VAL A 5 40.71 17.49 -35.56
C VAL A 5 39.32 17.55 -36.20
N LYS A 6 39.24 17.74 -37.52
CA LYS A 6 37.96 17.73 -38.25
C LYS A 6 37.25 16.38 -38.12
N ARG A 7 37.97 15.27 -38.27
CA ARG A 7 37.42 13.91 -38.15
C ARG A 7 36.92 13.63 -36.74
N TYR A 8 37.66 14.03 -35.71
CA TYR A 8 37.24 13.89 -34.31
C TYR A 8 35.98 14.71 -34.02
N ILE A 9 35.90 15.96 -34.49
CA ILE A 9 34.69 16.79 -34.32
C ILE A 9 33.47 16.13 -34.96
N VAL A 10 33.58 15.64 -36.19
CA VAL A 10 32.46 14.97 -36.86
C VAL A 10 32.06 13.68 -36.13
N LEU A 11 33.03 12.87 -35.67
CA LEU A 11 32.74 11.67 -34.87
C LEU A 11 32.05 12.00 -33.55
N SER A 12 32.51 13.04 -32.85
CA SER A 12 31.85 13.53 -31.63
C SER A 12 30.41 13.93 -31.91
N ILE A 13 30.13 14.63 -33.00
CA ILE A 13 28.76 15.01 -33.38
C ILE A 13 27.89 13.77 -33.65
N VAL A 14 28.43 12.77 -34.35
CA VAL A 14 27.71 11.52 -34.68
C VAL A 14 27.37 10.70 -33.43
N ILE A 15 28.17 10.80 -32.37
CA ILE A 15 27.92 10.10 -31.10
C ILE A 15 27.02 10.94 -30.18
N LEU A 16 27.26 12.25 -30.08
CA LEU A 16 26.58 13.12 -29.14
C LEU A 16 25.13 13.44 -29.56
N ILE A 17 24.84 13.56 -30.86
CA ILE A 17 23.47 13.84 -31.32
C ILE A 17 22.49 12.72 -30.93
N PRO A 18 22.80 11.42 -31.16
CA PRO A 18 21.92 10.34 -30.71
C PRO A 18 21.73 10.30 -29.20
N LEU A 19 22.79 10.50 -28.42
CA LEU A 19 22.71 10.54 -26.95
C LEU A 19 21.85 11.72 -26.46
N LEU A 20 22.05 12.90 -27.04
CA LEU A 20 21.27 14.09 -26.71
C LEU A 20 19.80 13.90 -27.08
N GLY A 21 19.51 13.33 -28.26
CA GLY A 21 18.14 13.05 -28.67
C GLY A 21 17.46 12.02 -27.78
N ALA A 22 18.17 10.96 -27.37
CA ALA A 22 17.66 9.98 -26.41
C ALA A 22 17.39 10.62 -25.04
N TYR A 23 18.29 11.45 -24.54
CA TYR A 23 18.09 12.21 -23.31
C TYR A 23 16.86 13.13 -23.39
N LEU A 24 16.73 13.92 -24.46
CA LEU A 24 15.61 14.86 -24.62
C LEU A 24 14.27 14.14 -24.75
N ILE A 25 14.21 13.06 -25.54
CA ILE A 25 13.00 12.27 -25.74
C ILE A 25 12.63 11.51 -24.46
N GLY A 26 13.60 10.91 -23.77
CA GLY A 26 13.38 10.25 -22.49
C GLY A 26 12.92 11.24 -21.40
N SER A 27 13.58 12.39 -21.30
CA SER A 27 13.20 13.45 -20.37
C SER A 27 11.79 13.98 -20.67
N TYR A 28 11.45 14.18 -21.95
CA TYR A 28 10.10 14.57 -22.35
C TYR A 28 9.08 13.49 -22.00
N GLY A 29 9.38 12.21 -22.29
CA GLY A 29 8.50 11.09 -21.95
C GLY A 29 8.18 11.03 -20.45
N TYR A 30 9.19 11.19 -19.60
CA TYR A 30 9.03 11.15 -18.14
C TYR A 30 8.26 12.36 -17.58
N HIS A 31 8.54 13.57 -18.06
CA HIS A 31 7.94 14.80 -17.53
C HIS A 31 6.67 15.22 -18.26
N SER A 32 6.23 14.51 -19.30
CA SER A 32 5.03 14.86 -20.04
C SER A 32 3.77 14.45 -19.29
N ASP A 33 2.84 15.40 -19.12
CA ASP A 33 1.50 15.16 -18.56
C ASP A 33 0.68 14.11 -19.34
N LYS A 34 0.99 13.90 -20.62
CA LYS A 34 0.27 12.93 -21.46
C LYS A 34 0.79 11.50 -21.33
N PHE A 35 2.05 11.32 -20.92
CA PHE A 35 2.71 10.02 -20.89
C PHE A 35 3.17 9.74 -19.47
N GLY A 36 4.32 10.29 -19.06
CA GLY A 36 4.91 10.08 -17.75
C GLY A 36 4.04 10.54 -16.60
N GLN A 37 3.69 11.82 -16.51
CA GLN A 37 2.98 12.33 -15.34
C GLN A 37 1.47 12.03 -15.32
N GLY A 38 0.90 11.48 -16.41
CA GLY A 38 -0.51 11.09 -16.48
C GLY A 38 -0.67 9.58 -16.57
N ALA A 39 -0.81 9.07 -17.79
CA ALA A 39 -1.16 7.67 -18.04
C ALA A 39 -0.24 6.64 -17.35
N TRP A 40 1.08 6.85 -17.34
CA TRP A 40 2.01 5.93 -16.68
C TRP A 40 1.93 6.01 -15.16
N LYS A 41 1.63 7.17 -14.58
CA LYS A 41 1.40 7.29 -13.13
C LYS A 41 0.09 6.61 -12.75
N ASP A 42 -0.96 6.75 -13.55
CA ASP A 42 -2.25 6.08 -13.31
C ASP A 42 -2.09 4.56 -13.38
N GLU A 43 -1.38 4.06 -14.39
CA GLU A 43 -1.06 2.64 -14.54
C GLU A 43 -0.18 2.11 -13.41
N PHE A 44 0.88 2.83 -13.05
CA PHE A 44 1.70 2.50 -11.88
C PHE A 44 0.86 2.46 -10.60
N THR A 45 -0.05 3.41 -10.44
CA THR A 45 -0.95 3.46 -9.28
C THR A 45 -1.89 2.26 -9.29
N ASN A 46 -2.42 1.86 -10.44
CA ASN A 46 -3.27 0.67 -10.54
C ASN A 46 -2.49 -0.63 -10.31
N ASP A 47 -1.26 -0.74 -10.81
CA ASP A 47 -0.40 -1.92 -10.61
C ASP A 47 -0.05 -2.12 -9.12
N TYR A 48 0.12 -1.02 -8.37
CA TYR A 48 0.56 -1.05 -6.97
C TYR A 48 -0.57 -0.88 -5.94
N LEU A 49 -1.71 -0.32 -6.34
CA LEU A 49 -2.89 -0.14 -5.48
C LEU A 49 -4.07 -1.05 -5.89
N GLY A 50 -3.90 -1.85 -6.94
CA GLY A 50 -4.82 -2.92 -7.33
C GLY A 50 -4.65 -4.13 -6.41
N PHE A 51 -4.99 -3.98 -5.14
CA PHE A 51 -4.90 -5.06 -4.13
C PHE A 51 -5.91 -6.20 -4.38
N ALA A 52 -6.91 -5.97 -5.24
CA ALA A 52 -8.13 -6.75 -5.30
C ALA A 52 -8.03 -8.17 -5.88
N ASP A 53 -7.00 -8.49 -6.68
CA ASP A 53 -7.05 -9.68 -7.56
C ASP A 53 -5.86 -10.65 -7.43
N VAL A 54 -4.84 -10.38 -6.59
CA VAL A 54 -3.65 -11.24 -6.51
C VAL A 54 -3.08 -11.33 -5.09
N GLY A 55 -3.06 -12.53 -4.54
CA GLY A 55 -2.39 -12.85 -3.27
C GLY A 55 -3.35 -13.19 -2.12
N THR A 56 -2.81 -13.70 -1.03
CA THR A 56 -3.56 -13.96 0.23
C THR A 56 -3.93 -12.64 0.92
N ILE A 57 -4.97 -12.62 1.78
CA ILE A 57 -5.31 -11.41 2.58
C ILE A 57 -4.10 -10.91 3.37
N ASP A 58 -3.25 -11.81 3.87
CA ASP A 58 -2.02 -11.44 4.58
C ASP A 58 -1.06 -10.63 3.69
N GLU A 59 -0.86 -11.05 2.44
CA GLU A 59 -0.05 -10.32 1.46
C GLU A 59 -0.70 -8.98 1.08
N GLN A 60 -2.03 -8.94 0.98
CA GLN A 60 -2.77 -7.70 0.71
C GLN A 60 -2.64 -6.71 1.87
N ILE A 61 -2.71 -7.16 3.13
CA ILE A 61 -2.49 -6.33 4.32
C ILE A 61 -1.06 -5.78 4.32
N ASP A 62 -0.05 -6.61 4.06
CA ASP A 62 1.35 -6.17 4.04
C ASP A 62 1.59 -5.12 2.94
N GLU A 63 1.02 -5.32 1.75
CA GLU A 63 1.07 -4.36 0.66
C GLU A 63 0.25 -3.09 0.97
N TYR A 64 -0.88 -3.20 1.67
CA TYR A 64 -1.64 -2.04 2.16
C TYR A 64 -0.90 -1.28 3.26
N ILE A 65 -0.12 -1.92 4.12
CA ILE A 65 0.66 -1.17 5.12
C ILE A 65 1.82 -0.44 4.42
N LYS A 66 2.42 -1.06 3.43
CA LYS A 66 3.55 -0.52 2.67
C LYS A 66 3.16 0.60 1.71
N PHE A 67 2.16 0.32 0.87
CA PHE A 67 1.69 1.20 -0.21
C PHE A 67 0.35 1.86 0.09
N GLY A 68 -0.43 1.26 0.97
CA GLY A 68 -1.82 1.62 1.15
C GLY A 68 -1.99 3.07 1.52
N ILE A 69 -3.19 3.50 1.17
CA ILE A 69 -3.58 4.87 0.87
C ILE A 69 -3.73 5.60 2.19
N ASN A 70 -2.66 5.70 2.98
CA ASN A 70 -2.73 6.20 4.33
C ASN A 70 -1.64 7.26 4.57
N THR A 71 -2.06 8.52 4.60
CA THR A 71 -1.21 9.65 5.03
C THR A 71 -0.97 9.66 6.54
N GLN A 72 -1.55 8.71 7.28
CA GLN A 72 -1.56 8.70 8.74
C GLN A 72 -0.24 8.23 9.36
N TYR A 73 0.75 7.74 8.60
CA TYR A 73 2.08 7.41 9.14
C TYR A 73 3.17 7.56 8.08
N HIS A 74 4.43 7.54 8.53
CA HIS A 74 5.61 7.66 7.66
C HIS A 74 6.65 6.56 7.89
N LEU A 75 6.63 5.92 9.06
CA LEU A 75 7.38 4.69 9.33
C LEU A 75 6.41 3.63 9.87
N TYR A 76 6.65 2.37 9.56
CA TYR A 76 5.87 1.26 10.09
C TYR A 76 6.76 0.06 10.38
N ASP A 77 6.42 -0.72 11.39
CA ASP A 77 7.05 -2.02 11.63
C ASP A 77 6.56 -3.01 10.58
N SER A 78 7.49 -3.65 9.87
CA SER A 78 7.14 -4.67 8.87
C SER A 78 6.56 -5.94 9.48
N GLU A 79 6.80 -6.18 10.77
CA GLU A 79 6.23 -7.31 11.50
C GLU A 79 5.10 -6.82 12.43
N PRO A 80 3.97 -7.55 12.53
CA PRO A 80 2.92 -7.19 13.45
C PRO A 80 3.40 -7.40 14.89
N VAL A 81 3.15 -6.41 15.76
CA VAL A 81 3.40 -6.54 17.21
C VAL A 81 2.49 -7.57 17.86
N PHE A 82 1.36 -7.87 17.21
CA PHE A 82 0.43 -8.91 17.65
C PHE A 82 -0.26 -9.55 16.45
N SER A 83 -0.32 -10.87 16.42
CA SER A 83 -1.10 -11.62 15.43
C SER A 83 -1.64 -12.91 16.04
N THR A 84 -2.94 -13.14 15.91
CA THR A 84 -3.54 -14.40 16.34
C THR A 84 -4.77 -14.76 15.52
N GLN A 85 -5.00 -16.07 15.37
CA GLN A 85 -6.30 -16.61 15.00
C GLN A 85 -7.16 -16.68 16.27
N VAL A 86 -8.26 -15.95 16.30
CA VAL A 86 -9.24 -16.01 17.38
C VAL A 86 -10.16 -17.20 17.16
N ARG A 87 -10.40 -17.95 18.25
CA ARG A 87 -11.24 -19.14 18.27
C ARG A 87 -12.24 -19.08 19.41
N ASN A 88 -13.42 -19.65 19.21
CA ASN A 88 -14.40 -19.82 20.26
C ASN A 88 -14.02 -20.96 21.24
N ALA A 89 -14.86 -21.17 22.25
CA ALA A 89 -14.68 -22.24 23.23
C ALA A 89 -14.67 -23.66 22.60
N LEU A 90 -15.29 -23.83 21.43
CA LEU A 90 -15.32 -25.08 20.66
C LEU A 90 -14.10 -25.25 19.73
N GLN A 91 -13.13 -24.33 19.78
CA GLN A 91 -11.95 -24.30 18.90
C GLN A 91 -12.27 -24.03 17.43
N GLU A 92 -13.42 -23.45 17.14
CA GLU A 92 -13.79 -23.00 15.80
C GLU A 92 -13.22 -21.60 15.58
N ASP A 93 -12.66 -21.37 14.40
CA ASP A 93 -12.11 -20.08 14.00
C ASP A 93 -13.23 -19.03 13.91
N LEU A 94 -13.02 -17.86 14.52
CA LEU A 94 -13.95 -16.72 14.50
C LEU A 94 -13.46 -15.60 13.58
N PHE A 95 -12.20 -15.18 13.72
CA PHE A 95 -11.54 -14.18 12.88
C PHE A 95 -10.05 -14.18 13.18
N LYS A 96 -9.25 -13.53 12.34
CA LYS A 96 -7.86 -13.18 12.61
C LYS A 96 -7.75 -11.72 13.02
N ILE A 97 -6.85 -11.43 13.94
CA ILE A 97 -6.47 -10.08 14.30
C ILE A 97 -4.96 -9.89 14.08
N LYS A 98 -4.60 -8.78 13.44
CA LYS A 98 -3.22 -8.30 13.32
C LYS A 98 -3.15 -6.86 13.82
N ILE A 99 -2.10 -6.56 14.57
CA ILE A 99 -1.82 -5.23 15.07
C ILE A 99 -0.39 -4.88 14.67
N TYR A 100 -0.23 -3.77 13.95
CA TYR A 100 1.06 -3.24 13.55
C TYR A 100 1.32 -1.94 14.29
N ARG A 101 2.60 -1.65 14.54
CA ARG A 101 3.04 -0.38 15.12
C ARG A 101 3.56 0.52 13.99
N SER A 102 3.27 1.81 14.08
CA SER A 102 3.68 2.82 13.11
C SER A 102 4.05 4.13 13.79
N ILE A 103 4.83 4.97 13.11
CA ILE A 103 5.16 6.32 13.55
C ILE A 103 4.53 7.34 12.60
N TYR A 104 3.81 8.29 13.16
CA TYR A 104 3.20 9.39 12.43
C TYR A 104 3.71 10.75 12.89
N LYS A 105 3.52 11.75 12.03
CA LYS A 105 3.89 13.14 12.33
C LYS A 105 2.64 13.90 12.71
N THR A 106 2.71 14.59 13.84
CA THR A 106 1.67 15.52 14.29
C THR A 106 2.29 16.86 14.67
N ILE A 107 1.46 17.86 14.92
CA ILE A 107 1.89 19.19 15.35
C ILE A 107 1.47 19.38 16.82
N VAL A 108 2.44 19.57 17.69
CA VAL A 108 2.24 19.93 19.10
C VAL A 108 2.99 21.24 19.33
N ASP A 109 2.31 22.26 19.84
CA ASP A 109 2.89 23.58 20.11
C ASP A 109 3.65 24.19 18.91
N GLU A 110 3.08 24.08 17.70
CA GLU A 110 3.66 24.54 16.42
C GLU A 110 4.92 23.78 15.96
N GLU A 111 5.36 22.75 16.68
CA GLU A 111 6.46 21.88 16.31
C GLU A 111 5.95 20.56 15.72
N THR A 112 6.59 20.10 14.63
CA THR A 112 6.32 18.77 14.08
C THR A 112 7.02 17.73 14.95
N VAL A 113 6.24 16.84 15.55
CA VAL A 113 6.73 15.79 16.43
C VAL A 113 6.28 14.43 15.93
N ASP A 114 7.13 13.42 16.16
CA ASP A 114 6.77 12.03 15.92
C ASP A 114 5.92 11.51 17.09
N ARG A 115 4.98 10.61 16.75
CA ARG A 115 4.10 9.90 17.69
C ARG A 115 3.87 8.47 17.22
N VAL A 116 3.61 7.57 18.17
CA VAL A 116 3.30 6.16 17.87
C VAL A 116 1.82 6.04 17.50
N GLN A 117 1.51 5.17 16.55
CA GLN A 117 0.14 4.80 16.19
C GLN A 117 0.06 3.29 15.95
N TYR A 118 -1.01 2.67 16.43
CA TYR A 118 -1.30 1.27 16.21
C TYR A 118 -2.33 1.10 15.10
N LEU A 119 -2.07 0.16 14.19
CA LEU A 119 -2.93 -0.19 13.07
C LEU A 119 -3.53 -1.56 13.34
N TYR A 120 -4.85 -1.66 13.33
CA TYR A 120 -5.60 -2.86 13.64
C TYR A 120 -6.27 -3.40 12.38
N PHE A 121 -6.17 -4.71 12.18
CA PHE A 121 -6.79 -5.44 11.08
C PHE A 121 -7.57 -6.63 11.63
N LEU A 122 -8.87 -6.73 11.34
CA LEU A 122 -9.68 -7.94 11.54
C LEU A 122 -10.13 -8.49 10.19
N TYR A 123 -9.89 -9.77 9.95
CA TYR A 123 -10.14 -10.43 8.67
C TYR A 123 -10.40 -11.93 8.87
N ASP A 124 -10.75 -12.64 7.80
CA ASP A 124 -11.28 -14.01 7.82
C ASP A 124 -12.49 -14.13 8.75
N VAL A 125 -13.37 -13.13 8.75
CA VAL A 125 -14.43 -13.01 9.76
C VAL A 125 -15.57 -14.01 9.53
N GLN A 126 -15.82 -14.84 10.54
CA GLN A 126 -16.86 -15.87 10.53
C GLN A 126 -18.12 -15.35 11.25
N TYR A 127 -18.88 -14.48 10.60
CA TYR A 127 -20.05 -13.82 11.17
C TYR A 127 -21.13 -14.78 11.65
N LEU A 128 -21.36 -15.90 10.95
CA LEU A 128 -22.35 -16.89 11.39
C LEU A 128 -21.94 -17.56 12.69
N LYS A 129 -20.64 -17.77 12.89
CA LYS A 129 -20.11 -18.32 14.14
C LYS A 129 -20.12 -17.26 15.25
N LEU A 130 -19.82 -16.00 14.93
CA LEU A 130 -19.90 -14.90 15.88
C LEU A 130 -21.31 -14.74 16.47
N ARG A 131 -22.37 -14.99 15.68
CA ARG A 131 -23.75 -15.00 16.18
C ARG A 131 -23.96 -15.98 17.33
N ALA A 132 -23.28 -17.13 17.31
CA ALA A 132 -23.39 -18.14 18.37
C ALA A 132 -22.71 -17.72 19.68
N GLU A 133 -21.84 -16.69 19.65
CA GLU A 133 -21.19 -16.15 20.85
C GLU A 133 -22.09 -15.21 21.65
N PHE A 134 -23.18 -14.73 21.04
CA PHE A 134 -24.23 -14.01 21.77
C PHE A 134 -24.99 -15.02 22.62
N GLY A 135 -24.90 -14.90 23.95
CA GLY A 135 -25.65 -15.77 24.86
C GLY A 135 -27.17 -15.58 24.74
N GLY A 136 -27.97 -16.50 25.27
CA GLY A 136 -29.42 -16.34 25.34
C GLY A 136 -30.20 -17.64 25.21
N GLY A 137 -31.53 -17.53 25.33
CA GLY A 137 -32.44 -18.65 25.05
C GLY A 137 -32.82 -18.74 23.57
N ASP A 138 -33.48 -19.84 23.18
CA ASP A 138 -33.87 -20.14 21.79
C ASP A 138 -34.64 -19.02 21.06
N ALA A 139 -35.39 -18.19 21.79
CA ALA A 139 -36.12 -17.06 21.20
C ALA A 139 -35.16 -15.97 20.70
N LEU A 140 -34.21 -15.56 21.56
CA LEU A 140 -33.19 -14.57 21.22
C LEU A 140 -32.27 -15.08 20.10
N GLN A 141 -31.91 -16.36 20.13
CA GLN A 141 -31.10 -16.98 19.08
C GLN A 141 -31.77 -16.95 17.70
N ARG A 142 -33.11 -17.04 17.64
CA ARG A 142 -33.84 -16.86 16.37
C ARG A 142 -33.82 -15.41 15.90
N GLU A 143 -34.01 -14.46 16.82
CA GLU A 143 -33.94 -13.03 16.50
C GLU A 143 -32.54 -12.67 15.97
N ILE A 144 -31.48 -13.19 16.59
CA ILE A 144 -30.08 -13.05 16.13
C ILE A 144 -29.88 -13.68 14.74
N ALA A 145 -30.43 -14.86 14.50
CA ALA A 145 -30.28 -15.55 13.22
C ALA A 145 -30.96 -14.80 12.06
N ASP A 146 -32.06 -14.10 12.36
CA ASP A 146 -32.84 -13.33 11.38
C ASP A 146 -32.36 -11.87 11.24
N ALA A 147 -31.44 -11.40 12.10
CA ALA A 147 -30.89 -10.05 12.06
C ALA A 147 -29.76 -9.88 11.03
N ASP A 148 -29.28 -8.65 10.89
CA ASP A 148 -28.08 -8.33 10.10
C ASP A 148 -26.82 -8.96 10.72
N VAL A 149 -25.71 -8.94 9.98
CA VAL A 149 -24.45 -9.50 10.52
C VAL A 149 -23.91 -8.65 11.67
N PRO A 150 -23.18 -9.25 12.63
CA PRO A 150 -22.59 -8.49 13.72
C PRO A 150 -21.59 -7.42 13.24
N GLN A 151 -21.70 -6.20 13.77
CA GLN A 151 -20.70 -5.15 13.63
C GLN A 151 -19.59 -5.36 14.64
N LEU A 152 -18.34 -5.20 14.20
CA LEU A 152 -17.16 -5.34 15.06
C LEU A 152 -16.60 -3.96 15.43
N SER A 153 -16.21 -3.82 16.70
CA SER A 153 -15.47 -2.67 17.21
C SER A 153 -14.33 -3.11 18.11
N ILE A 154 -13.29 -2.28 18.23
CA ILE A 154 -12.17 -2.52 19.14
C ILE A 154 -12.14 -1.42 20.18
N ASN A 155 -12.24 -1.83 21.45
CA ASN A 155 -12.01 -0.99 22.60
C ASN A 155 -10.62 -1.27 23.16
N ILE A 156 -9.96 -0.23 23.65
CA ILE A 156 -8.68 -0.34 24.34
C ILE A 156 -8.80 0.22 25.75
N TYR A 157 -8.06 -0.37 26.68
CA TYR A 157 -8.04 0.07 28.06
C TYR A 157 -6.62 0.09 28.58
N GLU A 158 -6.28 1.17 29.25
CA GLU A 158 -5.02 1.27 29.97
C GLU A 158 -5.02 0.23 31.10
N VAL A 159 -3.92 -0.50 31.26
CA VAL A 159 -3.73 -1.43 32.38
C VAL A 159 -2.52 -0.96 33.17
N ASP A 160 -2.71 -0.65 34.45
CA ASP A 160 -1.60 -0.17 35.29
C ASP A 160 -0.61 -1.29 35.67
N GLU A 161 0.47 -0.93 36.35
CA GLU A 161 1.47 -1.90 36.82
C GLU A 161 0.90 -2.97 37.78
N ASN A 162 -0.24 -2.70 38.42
CA ASN A 162 -0.93 -3.60 39.35
C ASN A 162 -2.04 -4.42 38.67
N ASP A 163 -2.09 -4.43 37.34
CA ASP A 163 -3.09 -5.09 36.51
C ASP A 163 -4.54 -4.57 36.75
N VAL A 164 -4.66 -3.30 37.15
CA VAL A 164 -5.96 -2.61 37.26
C VAL A 164 -6.30 -1.98 35.92
N VAL A 165 -7.49 -2.31 35.40
CA VAL A 165 -8.03 -1.73 34.16
C VAL A 165 -8.51 -0.32 34.46
N GLY A 166 -7.92 0.66 33.76
CA GLY A 166 -8.14 2.08 33.90
C GLY A 166 -8.99 2.67 32.77
N THR A 167 -8.46 3.71 32.13
CA THR A 167 -9.17 4.52 31.13
C THR A 167 -9.52 3.71 29.89
N LYS A 168 -10.77 3.83 29.42
CA LYS A 168 -11.25 3.27 28.15
C LYS A 168 -11.03 4.28 27.01
N ASP A 169 -10.52 3.80 25.89
CA ASP A 169 -10.49 4.51 24.61
C ASP A 169 -10.96 3.59 23.47
N PHE A 170 -11.12 4.14 22.27
CA PHE A 170 -11.71 3.47 21.12
C PHE A 170 -10.81 3.55 19.90
N VAL A 171 -10.60 2.41 19.23
CA VAL A 171 -9.90 2.40 17.95
C VAL A 171 -10.79 3.05 16.90
N SER A 172 -10.27 4.06 16.21
CA SER A 172 -11.00 4.74 15.15
C SER A 172 -11.04 3.86 13.90
N GLN A 173 -12.23 3.43 13.49
CA GLN A 173 -12.41 2.60 12.30
C GLN A 173 -12.21 3.42 11.01
N THR A 174 -11.52 2.84 10.05
CA THR A 174 -11.50 3.29 8.65
C THR A 174 -12.22 2.29 7.76
N ASN A 175 -13.14 2.79 6.95
CA ASN A 175 -13.74 1.98 5.88
C ASN A 175 -12.73 1.90 4.73
N SER A 176 -11.89 0.87 4.75
CA SER A 176 -10.96 0.58 3.66
C SER A 176 -11.69 -0.19 2.58
N THR A 177 -12.20 0.50 1.54
CA THR A 177 -12.85 -0.17 0.40
C THR A 177 -11.86 -0.83 -0.55
N VAL A 178 -10.61 -1.05 -0.11
CA VAL A 178 -9.51 -1.53 -0.96
C VAL A 178 -8.95 -2.88 -0.51
N LEU A 179 -9.31 -3.36 0.68
CA LEU A 179 -8.93 -4.68 1.18
C LEU A 179 -10.16 -5.55 1.32
N PHE A 180 -10.29 -6.56 0.48
CA PHE A 180 -11.42 -7.49 0.54
C PHE A 180 -11.13 -8.61 1.53
N ASP A 181 -12.14 -8.98 2.33
CA ASP A 181 -12.09 -10.14 3.21
C ASP A 181 -12.73 -11.34 2.52
N ASP A 182 -11.95 -12.01 1.65
CA ASP A 182 -12.38 -13.19 0.90
C ASP A 182 -12.53 -14.45 1.77
N GLY A 183 -12.02 -14.42 3.00
CA GLY A 183 -12.16 -15.49 4.00
C GLY A 183 -13.42 -15.40 4.83
N ALA A 184 -14.22 -14.34 4.69
CA ALA A 184 -15.46 -14.18 5.42
C ALA A 184 -16.53 -15.20 4.99
N ASP A 185 -17.34 -15.68 5.93
CA ASP A 185 -18.34 -16.74 5.68
C ASP A 185 -19.64 -16.23 5.02
N VAL A 186 -19.94 -14.94 5.15
CA VAL A 186 -21.11 -14.26 4.58
C VAL A 186 -20.75 -12.85 4.16
N ASP A 187 -21.46 -12.31 3.17
CA ASP A 187 -21.44 -10.91 2.79
C ASP A 187 -22.03 -10.03 3.92
N TYR A 188 -21.31 -9.00 4.34
CA TYR A 188 -21.67 -8.10 5.43
C TYR A 188 -22.85 -7.19 5.09
N VAL A 189 -23.04 -6.85 3.82
CA VAL A 189 -24.13 -6.02 3.35
C VAL A 189 -25.40 -6.84 3.15
N THR A 190 -25.29 -8.05 2.59
CA THR A 190 -26.46 -8.86 2.22
C THR A 190 -26.79 -9.98 3.20
N GLY A 191 -25.83 -10.40 4.04
CA GLY A 191 -25.93 -11.55 4.93
C GLY A 191 -25.93 -12.90 4.22
N GLU A 192 -25.71 -12.94 2.89
CA GLU A 192 -25.72 -14.18 2.12
C GLU A 192 -24.37 -14.91 2.23
N ASN A 193 -24.41 -16.25 2.28
CA ASN A 193 -23.20 -17.07 2.35
C ASN A 193 -22.27 -16.82 1.16
N GLN A 194 -21.00 -16.57 1.46
CA GLN A 194 -19.96 -16.55 0.45
C GLN A 194 -19.48 -17.99 0.25
N ASP A 195 -19.82 -18.58 -0.89
CA ASP A 195 -19.22 -19.85 -1.30
C ASP A 195 -17.85 -19.56 -1.93
N PRO A 196 -16.73 -19.96 -1.29
CA PRO A 196 -15.38 -19.69 -1.78
C PRO A 196 -15.06 -20.36 -3.11
N ASP A 197 -15.85 -21.37 -3.52
CA ASP A 197 -15.72 -22.05 -4.83
C ASP A 197 -16.68 -21.48 -5.89
N SER A 198 -17.45 -20.43 -5.57
CA SER A 198 -18.41 -19.86 -6.53
C SER A 198 -17.74 -18.96 -7.57
N ASP A 199 -18.09 -19.14 -8.85
CA ASP A 199 -17.70 -18.26 -9.96
C ASP A 199 -18.34 -16.85 -9.86
N VAL A 200 -18.96 -16.51 -8.73
CA VAL A 200 -19.57 -15.19 -8.51
C VAL A 200 -18.43 -14.19 -8.36
N THR A 201 -18.31 -13.31 -9.36
CA THR A 201 -17.32 -12.23 -9.34
C THR A 201 -17.53 -11.41 -8.08
N ILE A 202 -16.49 -11.29 -7.26
CA ILE A 202 -16.50 -10.46 -6.05
C ILE A 202 -16.79 -9.02 -6.52
N THR A 203 -18.04 -8.56 -6.39
CA THR A 203 -18.41 -7.17 -6.68
C THR A 203 -17.93 -6.26 -5.55
N ALA A 204 -17.64 -4.99 -5.85
CA ALA A 204 -17.19 -3.97 -4.89
C ALA A 204 -18.18 -3.65 -3.74
N ASP A 205 -19.25 -4.42 -3.57
CA ASP A 205 -20.20 -4.33 -2.47
C ASP A 205 -19.94 -5.42 -1.40
N LEU A 206 -18.86 -6.20 -1.52
CA LEU A 206 -18.51 -7.34 -0.66
C LEU A 206 -17.57 -6.97 0.49
N ASN A 207 -17.48 -7.86 1.48
CA ASN A 207 -16.74 -7.71 2.74
C ASN A 207 -15.37 -7.05 2.58
N TYR A 208 -15.14 -6.06 3.43
CA TYR A 208 -13.84 -5.43 3.58
C TYR A 208 -13.18 -5.87 4.88
N VAL A 209 -11.86 -6.01 4.84
CA VAL A 209 -11.06 -6.16 6.06
C VAL A 209 -11.38 -4.99 6.98
N TRP A 210 -11.75 -5.29 8.23
CA TRP A 210 -11.96 -4.25 9.22
C TRP A 210 -10.62 -3.61 9.53
N THR A 211 -10.50 -2.31 9.30
CA THR A 211 -9.27 -1.56 9.56
C THR A 211 -9.53 -0.47 10.58
N GLY A 212 -8.61 -0.29 11.52
CA GLY A 212 -8.70 0.74 12.53
C GLY A 212 -7.34 1.31 12.89
N PHE A 213 -7.34 2.51 13.46
CA PHE A 213 -6.14 3.18 13.93
C PHE A 213 -6.34 3.73 15.34
N ASP A 214 -5.30 3.61 16.15
CA ASP A 214 -5.21 4.25 17.46
C ASP A 214 -3.93 5.11 17.53
N PRO A 215 -4.05 6.43 17.38
CA PRO A 215 -2.91 7.33 17.57
C PRO A 215 -2.65 7.51 19.06
N ALA A 216 -1.44 7.18 19.53
CA ALA A 216 -1.03 7.45 20.91
C ALA A 216 -0.83 8.97 21.10
N ILE A 217 -1.91 9.67 21.46
CA ILE A 217 -1.90 11.12 21.71
C ILE A 217 -1.29 11.42 23.08
N ASP A 218 -1.58 10.56 24.06
CA ASP A 218 -1.06 10.66 25.42
C ASP A 218 0.24 9.86 25.57
N ASN A 219 1.29 10.52 26.03
CA ASN A 219 2.58 9.86 26.29
C ASN A 219 2.60 9.17 27.67
N GLU A 220 1.63 9.44 28.55
CA GLU A 220 1.57 8.88 29.90
C GLU A 220 0.83 7.53 29.98
N TRP A 221 0.33 7.02 28.85
CA TRP A 221 -0.36 5.73 28.78
C TRP A 221 0.58 4.57 29.12
N SER A 222 0.13 3.68 29.99
CA SER A 222 0.87 2.47 30.39
C SER A 222 1.29 1.59 29.22
N SER A 223 2.47 0.98 29.31
CA SER A 223 2.94 0.00 28.32
C SER A 223 2.09 -1.28 28.28
N LYS A 224 1.17 -1.47 29.25
CA LYS A 224 0.17 -2.53 29.22
C LYS A 224 -1.18 -1.99 28.77
N THR A 225 -1.72 -2.59 27.71
CA THR A 225 -3.04 -2.23 27.15
C THR A 225 -3.89 -3.47 27.00
N LYS A 226 -5.09 -3.46 27.59
CA LYS A 226 -6.12 -4.45 27.31
C LYS A 226 -6.81 -4.07 26.00
N ILE A 227 -6.96 -5.04 25.11
CA ILE A 227 -7.71 -4.91 23.86
C ILE A 227 -8.94 -5.79 23.98
N GLU A 228 -10.11 -5.23 23.68
CA GLU A 228 -11.38 -5.95 23.59
C GLU A 228 -11.98 -5.78 22.20
N VAL A 229 -12.28 -6.90 21.54
CA VAL A 229 -13.09 -6.91 20.33
C VAL A 229 -14.53 -7.19 20.74
N VAL A 230 -15.42 -6.27 20.40
CA VAL A 230 -16.85 -6.33 20.72
C VAL A 230 -17.63 -6.52 19.43
N ALA A 231 -18.54 -7.49 19.44
CA ALA A 231 -19.52 -7.71 18.39
C ALA A 231 -20.87 -7.15 18.84
N GLU A 232 -21.54 -6.40 17.97
CA GLU A 232 -22.86 -5.80 18.21
C GLU A 232 -23.82 -6.20 17.09
N ILE A 233 -25.09 -6.48 17.41
CA ILE A 233 -26.12 -6.76 16.40
C ILE A 233 -27.16 -5.66 16.44
N ASP A 234 -27.24 -4.89 15.35
CA ASP A 234 -28.25 -3.86 15.17
C ASP A 234 -29.66 -4.46 15.10
N GLY A 235 -30.60 -3.83 15.80
CA GLY A 235 -32.02 -4.17 15.73
C GLY A 235 -32.48 -5.33 16.62
N VAL A 236 -31.55 -6.04 17.26
CA VAL A 236 -31.86 -6.96 18.36
C VAL A 236 -31.46 -6.28 19.65
N THR A 237 -32.43 -6.03 20.54
CA THR A 237 -32.21 -5.18 21.72
C THR A 237 -32.30 -5.95 23.03
N ASP A 238 -31.56 -5.48 24.03
CA ASP A 238 -31.58 -6.01 25.39
C ASP A 238 -32.73 -5.42 26.23
N VAL A 239 -32.70 -5.71 27.54
CA VAL A 239 -33.73 -5.24 28.49
C VAL A 239 -33.77 -3.71 28.64
N ASP A 240 -32.69 -3.02 28.30
CA ASP A 240 -32.55 -1.57 28.36
C ASP A 240 -32.83 -0.91 27.00
N SER A 241 -33.26 -1.69 26.01
CA SER A 241 -33.52 -1.27 24.62
C SER A 241 -32.26 -0.80 23.87
N GLU A 242 -31.09 -1.25 24.30
CA GLU A 242 -29.82 -1.07 23.59
C GLU A 242 -29.56 -2.27 22.69
N ASN A 243 -28.84 -2.09 21.59
CA ASN A 243 -28.43 -3.22 20.75
C ASN A 243 -27.64 -4.24 21.58
N ILE A 244 -27.92 -5.52 21.37
CA ILE A 244 -27.16 -6.57 22.05
C ILE A 244 -25.71 -6.52 21.59
N HIS A 245 -24.80 -6.64 22.54
CA HIS A 245 -23.37 -6.71 22.28
C HIS A 245 -22.71 -7.76 23.16
N THR A 246 -21.60 -8.31 22.70
CA THR A 246 -20.80 -9.28 23.45
C THR A 246 -19.32 -9.09 23.17
N THR A 247 -18.48 -9.32 24.17
CA THR A 247 -17.03 -9.37 23.99
C THR A 247 -16.66 -10.71 23.38
N VAL A 248 -16.18 -10.71 22.13
CA VAL A 248 -15.82 -11.93 21.39
C VAL A 248 -14.34 -12.26 21.51
N TYR A 249 -13.52 -11.30 21.92
CA TYR A 249 -12.11 -11.51 22.19
C TYR A 249 -11.55 -10.48 23.15
N GLU A 250 -10.65 -10.91 24.03
CA GLU A 250 -9.85 -10.02 24.87
C GLU A 250 -8.41 -10.49 24.96
N THR A 251 -7.47 -9.53 25.00
CA THR A 251 -6.05 -9.80 25.22
C THR A 251 -5.38 -8.62 25.90
N VAL A 252 -4.19 -8.83 26.46
CA VAL A 252 -3.35 -7.77 27.04
C VAL A 252 -2.03 -7.72 26.27
N LEU A 253 -1.76 -6.59 25.64
CA LEU A 253 -0.44 -6.28 25.09
C LEU A 253 0.43 -5.69 26.20
N ASN A 254 1.64 -6.21 26.35
CA ASN A 254 2.59 -5.74 27.37
C ASN A 254 3.65 -4.76 26.83
N ASP A 255 3.64 -4.54 25.52
CA ASP A 255 4.57 -3.68 24.79
C ASP A 255 3.78 -2.63 24.00
N TYR A 256 2.89 -1.91 24.68
CA TYR A 256 2.11 -0.82 24.09
C TYR A 256 2.85 0.51 24.28
N GLU A 257 3.94 0.69 23.55
CA GLU A 257 4.74 1.91 23.59
C GLU A 257 4.01 3.10 22.95
N CYS A 258 3.93 4.22 23.67
CA CYS A 258 3.35 5.47 23.20
C CYS A 258 4.41 6.52 22.86
N GLU A 259 5.61 6.40 23.42
CA GLU A 259 6.74 7.28 23.14
C GLU A 259 7.62 6.73 22.01
N PRO A 260 7.81 7.47 20.89
CA PRO A 260 8.64 7.00 19.78
C PRO A 260 10.09 6.69 20.16
N ALA A 261 10.61 7.34 21.21
CA ALA A 261 11.99 7.14 21.68
C ALA A 261 12.21 5.75 22.29
N ASN A 262 11.14 5.10 22.77
CA ASN A 262 11.21 3.78 23.41
C ASN A 262 10.93 2.64 22.41
N VAL A 263 10.48 2.97 21.20
CA VAL A 263 10.22 2.00 20.15
C VAL A 263 11.53 1.58 19.46
N ASP A 264 11.79 0.28 19.38
CA ASP A 264 12.86 -0.25 18.55
C ASP A 264 12.50 -0.09 17.07
N THR A 265 13.18 0.85 16.40
CA THR A 265 12.94 1.17 14.99
C THR A 265 13.82 0.37 14.03
N ALA A 266 14.55 -0.64 14.49
CA ALA A 266 15.46 -1.42 13.65
C ALA A 266 14.76 -2.12 12.47
N ASN A 267 13.51 -2.54 12.66
CA ASN A 267 12.69 -3.22 11.64
C ASN A 267 11.71 -2.27 10.92
N PHE A 268 11.76 -0.98 11.21
CA PHE A 268 10.82 -0.03 10.64
C PHE A 268 11.20 0.28 9.19
N LEU A 269 10.19 0.30 8.32
CA LEU A 269 10.29 0.67 6.93
C LEU A 269 9.62 2.01 6.68
N GLU A 270 10.14 2.77 5.72
CA GLU A 270 9.49 4.01 5.26
C GLU A 270 8.20 3.67 4.50
N SER A 271 7.10 4.28 4.94
CA SER A 271 5.84 4.27 4.19
C SER A 271 5.95 5.20 2.99
N TYR A 272 5.27 4.84 1.90
CA TYR A 272 5.27 5.63 0.69
C TYR A 272 4.29 6.83 0.71
N GLN A 273 3.46 6.95 1.76
CA GLN A 273 2.58 8.10 2.04
C GLN A 273 1.79 8.62 0.83
N GLN A 274 1.28 7.73 -0.03
CA GLN A 274 0.54 8.10 -1.25
C GLN A 274 1.31 8.97 -2.26
N THR A 275 2.64 9.03 -2.22
CA THR A 275 3.42 9.78 -3.20
C THR A 275 4.05 8.81 -4.21
N PRO A 276 3.64 8.82 -5.50
CA PRO A 276 4.19 7.91 -6.50
C PRO A 276 5.72 7.96 -6.60
N GLU A 277 6.29 9.14 -6.35
CA GLU A 277 7.73 9.37 -6.32
C GLU A 277 8.42 8.51 -5.26
N ASN A 278 7.85 8.45 -4.05
CA ASN A 278 8.36 7.61 -2.98
C ASN A 278 8.11 6.14 -3.30
N MET A 279 6.95 5.78 -3.87
CA MET A 279 6.58 4.40 -4.25
C MET A 279 7.51 3.75 -5.30
N GLY A 280 8.49 4.48 -5.83
CA GLY A 280 9.44 3.96 -6.80
C GLY A 280 8.99 4.12 -8.26
N TYR A 281 8.05 5.04 -8.53
CA TYR A 281 7.55 5.35 -9.87
C TYR A 281 8.68 5.57 -10.88
N ALA A 282 9.74 6.30 -10.50
CA ALA A 282 10.89 6.54 -11.38
C ALA A 282 11.56 5.24 -11.84
N LYS A 283 11.79 4.30 -10.92
CA LYS A 283 12.39 3.00 -11.21
C LYS A 283 11.46 2.17 -12.11
N TRP A 284 10.18 2.13 -11.79
CA TRP A 284 9.16 1.44 -12.58
C TRP A 284 9.08 2.01 -14.00
N ALA A 285 8.92 3.33 -14.16
CA ALA A 285 8.82 4.01 -15.46
C ALA A 285 10.08 3.84 -16.32
N ILE A 286 11.27 3.82 -15.69
CA ILE A 286 12.52 3.51 -16.39
C ILE A 286 12.50 2.10 -16.96
N SER A 287 12.15 1.11 -16.12
CA SER A 287 12.17 -0.30 -16.51
C SER A 287 11.09 -0.68 -17.54
N HIS A 288 9.90 -0.09 -17.45
CA HIS A 288 8.77 -0.41 -18.34
C HIS A 288 8.81 0.37 -19.65
N TYR A 289 9.17 1.66 -19.60
CA TYR A 289 9.02 2.56 -20.77
C TYR A 289 10.32 3.24 -21.19
N LEU A 290 10.95 4.02 -20.31
CA LEU A 290 11.99 4.97 -20.74
C LEU A 290 13.22 4.27 -21.29
N TRP A 291 13.58 3.10 -20.76
CA TRP A 291 14.69 2.31 -21.29
C TRP A 291 14.49 1.99 -22.77
N TRP A 292 13.31 1.49 -23.15
CA TRP A 292 12.99 1.13 -24.52
C TRP A 292 12.88 2.36 -25.43
N ILE A 293 12.24 3.42 -24.96
CA ILE A 293 12.12 4.68 -25.71
C ILE A 293 13.50 5.28 -26.00
N CYS A 294 14.39 5.33 -25.00
CA CYS A 294 15.75 5.80 -25.16
C CYS A 294 16.54 4.91 -26.12
N LEU A 295 16.44 3.58 -25.98
CA LEU A 295 17.13 2.64 -26.84
C LEU A 295 16.72 2.79 -28.31
N ILE A 296 15.42 2.83 -28.58
CA ILE A 296 14.88 3.02 -29.94
C ILE A 296 15.35 4.36 -30.52
N THR A 297 15.34 5.42 -29.71
CA THR A 297 15.79 6.76 -30.12
C THR A 297 17.27 6.78 -30.47
N VAL A 298 18.12 6.15 -29.64
CA VAL A 298 19.56 6.02 -29.91
C VAL A 298 19.78 5.29 -31.22
N VAL A 299 19.10 4.16 -31.45
CA VAL A 299 19.24 3.38 -32.69
C VAL A 299 18.82 4.19 -33.91
N ALA A 300 17.66 4.84 -33.86
CA ALA A 300 17.13 5.63 -34.97
C ALA A 300 18.03 6.82 -35.33
N LEU A 301 18.46 7.60 -34.33
CA LEU A 301 19.34 8.74 -34.54
C LEU A 301 20.77 8.33 -34.93
N SER A 302 21.27 7.22 -34.40
CA SER A 302 22.58 6.67 -34.79
C SER A 302 22.56 6.20 -36.25
N PHE A 303 21.45 5.63 -36.72
CA PHE A 303 21.28 5.28 -38.13
C PHE A 303 21.33 6.52 -39.03
N ILE A 304 20.60 7.58 -38.67
CA ILE A 304 20.59 8.84 -39.42
C ILE A 304 21.98 9.49 -39.43
N THR A 305 22.56 9.74 -38.25
CA THR A 305 23.86 10.42 -38.12
C THR A 305 25.00 9.59 -38.70
N GLY A 306 24.97 8.27 -38.53
CA GLY A 306 25.90 7.33 -39.15
C GLY A 306 25.82 7.36 -40.68
N SER A 307 24.62 7.46 -41.26
CA SER A 307 24.48 7.58 -42.72
C SER A 307 25.13 8.86 -43.26
N PHE A 308 24.93 10.01 -42.59
CA PHE A 308 25.60 11.26 -42.94
C PHE A 308 27.13 11.17 -42.79
N TYR A 309 27.61 10.48 -41.76
CA TYR A 309 29.04 10.23 -41.58
C TYR A 309 29.65 9.44 -42.73
N LEU A 310 28.97 8.38 -43.18
CA LEU A 310 29.41 7.55 -44.29
C LEU A 310 29.44 8.34 -45.62
N VAL A 311 28.42 9.17 -45.86
CA VAL A 311 28.39 10.07 -47.04
C VAL A 311 29.55 11.05 -46.98
N TRP A 312 29.78 11.70 -45.84
CA TRP A 312 30.89 12.62 -45.66
C TRP A 312 32.26 11.96 -45.89
N LEU A 313 32.45 10.74 -45.37
CA LEU A 313 33.68 9.96 -45.58
C LEU A 313 33.88 9.59 -47.06
N SER A 314 32.80 9.24 -47.77
CA SER A 314 32.80 8.96 -49.21
C SER A 314 33.16 10.21 -50.04
N GLU A 315 32.65 11.38 -49.66
CA GLU A 315 33.01 12.65 -50.33
C GLU A 315 34.46 13.05 -50.06
N GLU A 316 34.95 12.88 -48.83
CA GLU A 316 36.33 13.21 -48.48
C GLU A 316 37.32 12.31 -49.23
N THR A 317 37.03 11.00 -49.33
CA THR A 317 37.84 10.05 -50.12
C THR A 317 37.81 10.37 -51.63
N LYS A 318 36.65 10.77 -52.18
CA LYS A 318 36.54 11.23 -53.58
C LYS A 318 37.33 12.53 -53.85
N LEU A 319 37.33 13.47 -52.92
CA LEU A 319 38.11 14.71 -53.04
C LEU A 319 39.62 14.47 -52.98
N GLN A 320 40.06 13.46 -52.22
CA GLN A 320 41.47 13.07 -52.14
C GLN A 320 41.94 12.27 -53.38
N THR A 321 41.03 11.60 -54.08
CA THR A 321 41.34 10.75 -55.25
C THR A 321 41.12 11.45 -56.59
N LYS A 322 40.59 12.68 -56.65
CA LYS A 322 40.55 13.48 -57.89
C LYS A 322 42.00 13.72 -58.37
N PRO A 323 42.41 13.17 -59.53
CA PRO A 323 43.74 13.44 -60.07
C PRO A 323 43.84 14.93 -60.38
N LEU A 324 45.01 15.51 -60.12
CA LEU A 324 45.43 16.85 -60.54
C LEU A 324 45.47 16.98 -62.08
N LYS A 325 44.36 16.74 -62.78
CA LYS A 325 44.20 17.05 -64.21
C LYS A 325 43.81 18.52 -64.37
N LYS A 326 44.66 19.42 -63.87
CA LYS A 326 44.68 20.85 -64.21
C LYS A 326 46.03 21.46 -63.80
N ALA A 327 47.11 20.83 -64.25
CA ALA A 327 48.45 21.41 -64.26
C ALA A 327 49.20 20.92 -65.50
N LYS A 328 48.62 21.17 -66.68
CA LYS A 328 49.29 21.22 -67.99
C LYS A 328 48.25 21.50 -69.09
N LYS A 329 47.98 22.79 -69.32
CA LYS A 329 47.94 23.37 -70.66
C LYS A 329 48.04 24.88 -70.54
#